data_AF-A0A258M675-F1
#
_entry.id   AF-A0A258M675-F1
#
_cell.length_a   1.000
_cell.length_b   1.000
_cell.length_c   1.000
_cell.angle_alpha   90.00
_cell.angle_beta   90.00
_cell.angle_gamma   90.00
#
_symmetry.space_group_name_H-M   'P 1'
#
loop_
_entity.id
_entity.type
_entity.pdbx_description
1 polymer ?
#
loop_
_entity_poly.entity_id
_entity_poly.type
_entity_poly.pdbx_seq_one_letter_code
_entity_poly.pdbx_strand_id
1 'polypeptide(L)'
;LIAHSWLTLSPAEAESKIKAILASDQVFTRIAIFDENGQIRFASSPSKGDARLKPEVMRLLNHQQRWQVPVMSVGEISSESSELWHIPLLIPIFNHENKNGVLLIILDLGYALKLYQNIDIGETGIIHLLKSNGQELVQVRRGGIEIMNPNWMKLALDAKHLSDDNWVGEIKIHE
;
A
#
# COMPACT_ATOMS: atom_id res chain seq x y z
N LEU A 1 10.02 -9.45 9.87
CA LEU A 1 9.17 -10.57 9.38
C LEU A 1 9.95 -11.37 8.37
N ILE A 2 10.36 -12.59 8.70
CA ILE A 2 11.01 -13.50 7.74
C ILE A 2 9.88 -14.21 6.98
N ALA A 3 9.48 -13.66 5.83
CA ALA A 3 8.35 -14.15 5.04
C ALA A 3 8.66 -15.42 4.22
N HIS A 4 9.94 -15.84 4.13
CA HIS A 4 10.36 -16.94 3.26
C HIS A 4 9.63 -18.26 3.55
N SER A 5 9.29 -18.52 4.82
CA SER A 5 8.67 -19.77 5.22
C SER A 5 7.16 -19.81 4.97
N TRP A 6 6.55 -18.69 4.58
CA TRP A 6 5.09 -18.56 4.54
C TRP A 6 4.47 -19.33 3.36
N LEU A 7 5.22 -19.48 2.27
CA LEU A 7 4.82 -20.28 1.11
C LEU A 7 4.96 -21.78 1.34
N THR A 8 5.66 -22.22 2.38
CA THR A 8 5.81 -23.65 2.71
C THR A 8 4.88 -24.10 3.82
N LEU A 9 4.15 -23.18 4.45
CA LEU A 9 3.17 -23.50 5.49
C LEU A 9 2.00 -24.30 4.90
N SER A 10 1.48 -25.21 5.71
CA SER A 10 0.13 -25.73 5.49
C SER A 10 -0.90 -24.61 5.63
N PRO A 11 -2.10 -24.73 5.00
CA PRO A 11 -3.14 -23.73 5.12
C PRO A 11 -3.50 -23.38 6.58
N ALA A 12 -3.55 -24.37 7.47
CA ALA A 12 -3.87 -24.18 8.89
C ALA A 12 -2.78 -23.40 9.65
N GLU A 13 -1.50 -23.66 9.36
CA GLU A 13 -0.39 -22.93 9.97
C GLU A 13 -0.32 -21.48 9.48
N ALA A 14 -0.55 -21.27 8.18
CA ALA A 14 -0.65 -19.93 7.59
C ALA A 14 -1.79 -19.14 8.24
N GLU A 15 -2.96 -19.77 8.40
CA GLU A 15 -4.11 -19.16 9.06
C GLU A 15 -3.80 -18.75 10.50
N SER A 16 -3.22 -19.66 11.29
CA SER A 16 -2.86 -19.41 12.67
C SER A 16 -1.87 -18.25 12.81
N LYS A 17 -0.80 -18.23 12.00
CA LYS A 17 0.19 -17.14 12.03
C LYS A 17 -0.41 -15.80 11.61
N ILE A 18 -1.27 -15.78 10.60
CA ILE A 18 -1.89 -14.54 10.15
C ILE A 18 -2.86 -14.00 11.19
N LYS A 19 -3.67 -14.86 11.82
CA LYS A 19 -4.51 -14.48 12.95
C LYS A 19 -3.68 -13.88 14.09
N ALA A 20 -2.52 -14.47 14.40
CA ALA A 20 -1.63 -13.93 15.43
C ALA A 20 -1.11 -12.53 15.08
N ILE A 21 -0.75 -12.28 13.82
CA ILE A 21 -0.28 -10.95 13.38
C ILE A 21 -1.41 -9.93 13.42
N LEU A 22 -2.58 -10.27 12.90
CA LEU A 22 -3.76 -9.40 12.94
C LEU A 22 -4.21 -9.11 14.38
N ALA A 23 -4.02 -10.05 15.29
CA ALA A 23 -4.30 -9.85 16.71
C ALA A 23 -3.24 -9.02 17.45
N SER A 24 -2.02 -8.93 16.90
CA SER A 24 -0.90 -8.24 17.56
C SER A 24 -0.99 -6.72 17.47
N ASP A 25 -1.56 -6.19 16.38
CA ASP A 25 -1.71 -4.75 16.17
C ASP A 25 -2.90 -4.47 15.25
N GLN A 26 -3.73 -3.49 15.62
CA GLN A 26 -4.91 -3.07 14.85
C GLN A 26 -4.56 -2.33 13.56
N VAL A 27 -3.31 -1.91 13.40
CA VAL A 27 -2.83 -1.25 12.18
C VAL A 27 -2.95 -2.14 10.95
N PHE A 28 -2.97 -3.47 11.12
CA PHE A 28 -3.15 -4.42 10.03
C PHE A 28 -4.59 -4.96 10.02
N THR A 29 -5.32 -4.70 8.94
CA THR A 29 -6.74 -5.10 8.86
C THR A 29 -6.95 -6.33 8.00
N ARG A 30 -6.08 -6.57 7.01
CA ARG A 30 -6.15 -7.74 6.13
C ARG A 30 -4.77 -8.21 5.71
N ILE A 31 -4.61 -9.53 5.56
CA ILE A 31 -3.40 -10.16 5.03
C ILE A 31 -3.81 -11.20 3.99
N ALA A 32 -3.10 -11.24 2.85
CA ALA A 32 -3.24 -12.29 1.86
C ALA A 32 -1.88 -12.74 1.31
N ILE A 33 -1.79 -14.00 0.88
CA ILE A 33 -0.61 -14.57 0.24
C ILE A 33 -0.99 -15.00 -1.18
N PHE A 34 -0.27 -14.45 -2.15
CA PHE A 34 -0.33 -14.85 -3.54
C PHE A 34 0.82 -15.80 -3.86
N ASP A 35 0.54 -16.86 -4.61
CA ASP A 35 1.54 -17.79 -5.13
C ASP A 35 2.29 -17.22 -6.34
N GLU A 36 3.19 -18.01 -6.92
CA GLU A 36 3.99 -17.65 -8.09
C GLU A 36 3.16 -17.37 -9.36
N ASN A 37 1.91 -17.85 -9.40
CA ASN A 37 0.97 -17.63 -10.49
C ASN A 37 0.03 -16.43 -10.23
N GLY A 38 0.22 -15.73 -9.11
CA GLY A 38 -0.64 -14.63 -8.68
C GLY A 38 -2.01 -15.09 -8.17
N GLN A 39 -2.16 -16.36 -7.81
CA GLN A 39 -3.38 -16.88 -7.20
C GLN A 39 -3.31 -16.78 -5.68
N ILE A 40 -4.46 -16.52 -5.05
CA ILE A 40 -4.54 -16.41 -3.59
C ILE A 40 -4.45 -17.80 -2.99
N ARG A 41 -3.39 -18.05 -2.22
CA ARG A 41 -3.21 -19.27 -1.43
C ARG A 41 -3.82 -19.13 -0.03
N PHE A 42 -3.83 -17.92 0.51
CA PHE A 42 -4.43 -17.61 1.79
C PHE A 42 -4.94 -16.16 1.83
N ALA A 43 -6.05 -15.92 2.51
CA ALA A 43 -6.52 -14.57 2.84
C ALA A 43 -7.22 -14.56 4.21
N SER A 44 -7.00 -13.50 4.99
CA SER A 44 -7.65 -13.33 6.30
C SER A 44 -9.12 -12.92 6.21
N SER A 45 -9.58 -12.47 5.04
CA SER A 45 -10.98 -12.15 4.77
C SER A 45 -11.48 -12.86 3.52
N PRO A 46 -12.77 -13.25 3.45
CA PRO A 46 -13.36 -13.94 2.30
C PRO A 46 -13.42 -13.11 1.02
N SER A 47 -13.09 -11.82 1.08
CA SER A 47 -13.01 -10.94 -0.08
C SER A 47 -12.05 -11.57 -1.08
N LYS A 48 -12.60 -12.16 -2.15
CA LYS A 48 -11.86 -12.55 -3.36
C LYS A 48 -10.97 -11.37 -3.69
N GLY A 49 -9.66 -11.53 -3.54
CA GLY A 49 -8.73 -10.43 -3.42
C GLY A 49 -8.99 -9.31 -4.42
N ASP A 50 -8.81 -8.09 -3.95
CA ASP A 50 -9.08 -6.88 -4.71
C ASP A 50 -8.46 -6.96 -6.11
N ALA A 51 -9.31 -7.01 -7.14
CA ALA A 51 -8.89 -7.18 -8.53
C ALA A 51 -7.94 -6.05 -8.99
N ARG A 52 -8.00 -4.88 -8.35
CA ARG A 52 -7.11 -3.74 -8.58
C ARG A 52 -5.66 -4.04 -8.23
N LEU A 53 -5.42 -4.97 -7.30
CA LEU A 53 -4.07 -5.33 -6.86
C LEU A 53 -3.40 -6.35 -7.80
N LYS A 54 -4.17 -7.03 -8.66
CA LYS A 54 -3.64 -8.08 -9.53
C LYS A 54 -2.53 -7.60 -10.48
N PRO A 55 -2.65 -6.44 -11.18
CA PRO A 55 -1.57 -5.93 -12.01
C PRO A 55 -0.25 -5.73 -11.25
N GLU A 56 -0.34 -5.22 -10.02
CA GLU A 56 0.82 -4.93 -9.19
C GLU A 56 1.46 -6.21 -8.61
N VAL A 57 0.63 -7.19 -8.22
CA VAL A 57 1.08 -8.55 -7.86
C VAL A 57 1.86 -9.17 -9.03
N MET A 58 1.29 -9.15 -10.24
CA MET A 58 1.96 -9.71 -11.42
C MET A 58 3.24 -8.94 -11.78
N ARG A 59 3.24 -7.62 -11.64
CA ARG A 59 4.44 -6.79 -11.82
C ARG A 59 5.54 -7.22 -10.86
N LEU A 60 5.21 -7.42 -9.58
CA LEU A 60 6.16 -7.89 -8.58
C LEU A 60 6.67 -9.30 -8.88
N LEU A 61 5.80 -10.24 -9.26
CA LEU A 61 6.19 -11.61 -9.62
C LEU A 61 7.13 -11.65 -10.83
N ASN A 62 6.85 -10.87 -11.87
CA ASN A 62 7.64 -10.83 -13.10
C ASN A 62 8.94 -10.03 -12.96
N HIS A 63 9.04 -9.15 -11.96
CA HIS A 63 10.23 -8.31 -11.79
C HIS A 63 11.41 -9.15 -11.24
N GLN A 64 12.35 -9.48 -12.12
CA GLN A 64 13.62 -10.12 -11.77
C GLN A 64 14.52 -9.11 -11.04
N GLN A 65 14.45 -9.11 -9.71
CA GLN A 65 15.28 -8.24 -8.91
C GLN A 65 16.59 -8.95 -8.57
N ARG A 66 17.72 -8.39 -9.01
CA ARG A 66 19.07 -8.94 -8.75
C ARG A 66 19.49 -8.92 -7.28
N TRP A 67 18.75 -8.23 -6.42
CA TRP A 67 19.07 -8.04 -5.00
C TRP A 67 18.00 -8.71 -4.14
N GLN A 68 18.43 -9.46 -3.12
CA GLN A 68 17.58 -10.18 -2.14
C GLN A 68 16.85 -9.24 -1.16
N VAL A 69 16.88 -7.92 -1.37
CA VAL A 69 16.18 -6.98 -0.51
C VAL A 69 14.73 -6.86 -1.01
N PRO A 70 13.72 -7.28 -0.23
CA PRO A 70 12.34 -7.17 -0.65
C PRO A 70 11.98 -5.69 -0.80
N VAL A 71 11.79 -5.24 -2.04
CA VAL A 71 11.23 -3.93 -2.31
C VAL A 71 9.72 -4.02 -2.17
N MET A 72 9.24 -3.46 -1.06
CA MET A 72 7.82 -3.23 -0.83
C MET A 72 7.28 -2.28 -1.90
N SER A 73 6.12 -2.61 -2.47
CA SER A 73 5.37 -1.71 -3.34
C SER A 73 4.04 -1.37 -2.70
N VAL A 74 3.59 -0.13 -2.88
CA VAL A 74 2.25 0.30 -2.47
C VAL A 74 1.31 0.03 -3.64
N GLY A 75 0.31 -0.81 -3.40
CA GLY A 75 -0.74 -1.09 -4.38
C GLY A 75 -1.65 0.11 -4.61
N GLU A 76 -2.59 -0.04 -5.53
CA GLU A 76 -3.58 0.99 -5.80
C GLU A 76 -4.50 1.19 -4.58
N ILE A 77 -4.60 2.43 -4.10
CA ILE A 77 -5.51 2.78 -3.00
C ILE A 77 -6.92 2.91 -3.58
N SER A 78 -7.90 2.31 -2.90
CA SER A 78 -9.31 2.38 -3.29
C SER A 78 -9.80 3.82 -3.37
N SER A 79 -10.62 4.14 -4.36
CA SER A 79 -11.39 5.39 -4.40
C SER A 79 -12.73 5.30 -3.64
N GLU A 80 -13.09 4.10 -3.16
CA GLU A 80 -14.31 3.91 -2.36
C GLU A 80 -14.11 4.46 -0.96
N SER A 81 -15.06 5.26 -0.48
CA SER A 81 -14.97 6.01 0.77
C SER A 81 -14.67 5.15 2.01
N SER A 82 -15.21 3.93 2.05
CA SER A 82 -14.99 2.95 3.12
C SER A 82 -13.59 2.33 3.12
N GLU A 83 -12.83 2.49 2.05
CA GLU A 83 -11.49 1.91 1.87
C GLU A 83 -10.40 2.95 1.61
N LEU A 84 -10.71 4.25 1.56
CA LEU A 84 -9.73 5.34 1.41
C LEU A 84 -8.64 5.31 2.49
N TRP A 85 -8.97 4.77 3.66
CA TRP A 85 -8.06 4.64 4.81
C TRP A 85 -7.18 3.38 4.74
N HIS A 86 -7.34 2.56 3.71
CA HIS A 86 -6.62 1.30 3.56
C HIS A 86 -5.47 1.45 2.58
N ILE A 87 -4.23 1.25 3.07
CA ILE A 87 -3.03 1.27 2.24
C ILE A 87 -2.60 -0.18 1.96
N PRO A 88 -2.70 -0.67 0.72
CA PRO A 88 -2.21 -1.98 0.35
C PRO A 88 -0.69 -1.98 0.20
N LEU A 89 -0.01 -2.77 1.02
CA LEU A 89 1.43 -3.02 0.98
C LEU A 89 1.68 -4.40 0.40
N LEU A 90 2.43 -4.46 -0.70
CA LEU A 90 2.78 -5.68 -1.40
C LEU A 90 4.29 -5.95 -1.22
N ILE A 91 4.61 -7.12 -0.68
CA ILE A 91 5.98 -7.51 -0.32
C ILE A 91 6.30 -8.81 -1.05
N PRO A 92 7.31 -8.85 -1.93
CA PRO A 92 7.71 -10.09 -2.58
C PRO A 92 8.22 -11.12 -1.56
N ILE A 93 7.78 -12.36 -1.71
CA ILE A 93 8.26 -13.50 -0.91
C ILE A 93 9.29 -14.26 -1.75
N PHE A 94 10.49 -14.40 -1.20
CA PHE A 94 11.57 -15.15 -1.81
C PHE A 94 11.73 -16.49 -1.09
N ASN A 95 11.95 -17.55 -1.86
CA ASN A 95 12.43 -18.83 -1.35
C ASN A 95 13.79 -19.11 -1.98
N HIS A 96 14.85 -19.09 -1.16
CA HIS A 96 16.23 -19.00 -1.65
C HIS A 96 16.41 -17.79 -2.59
N GLU A 97 16.88 -18.01 -3.83
CA GLU A 97 17.12 -16.96 -4.83
C GLU A 97 15.91 -16.70 -5.74
N ASN A 98 14.87 -17.53 -5.67
CA ASN A 98 13.70 -17.41 -6.54
C ASN A 98 12.55 -16.71 -5.82
N LYS A 99 11.93 -15.77 -6.54
CA LYS A 99 10.70 -15.12 -6.12
C LYS A 99 9.54 -16.08 -6.37
N ASN A 100 8.82 -16.44 -5.30
CA ASN A 100 7.83 -17.50 -5.34
C ASN A 100 6.43 -17.03 -4.89
N GLY A 101 6.24 -15.74 -4.62
CA GLY A 101 4.94 -15.23 -4.21
C GLY A 101 4.97 -13.77 -3.79
N VAL A 102 3.81 -13.28 -3.34
CA VAL A 102 3.64 -11.91 -2.84
C VAL A 102 2.78 -11.94 -1.58
N LEU A 103 3.24 -11.28 -0.53
CA LEU A 103 2.47 -10.99 0.67
C LEU A 103 1.78 -9.64 0.49
N LEU A 104 0.45 -9.63 0.63
CA LEU A 104 -0.35 -8.42 0.76
C LEU A 104 -0.65 -8.17 2.23
N ILE A 105 -0.43 -6.94 2.67
CA ILE A 105 -0.86 -6.43 3.97
C ILE A 105 -1.66 -5.16 3.73
N ILE A 106 -2.87 -5.07 4.29
CA ILE A 106 -3.65 -3.83 4.28
C ILE A 106 -3.43 -3.11 5.61
N LEU A 107 -2.93 -1.88 5.51
CA LEU A 107 -2.71 -0.99 6.64
C LEU A 107 -3.88 -0.03 6.82
N ASP A 108 -4.36 0.16 8.05
CA ASP A 108 -5.35 1.18 8.42
C ASP A 108 -4.63 2.50 8.77
N LEU A 109 -4.70 3.46 7.85
CA LEU A 109 -4.12 4.78 8.02
C LEU A 109 -4.87 5.58 9.08
N GLY A 110 -6.17 5.36 9.27
CA GLY A 110 -6.95 6.01 10.32
C GLY A 110 -6.47 5.59 11.71
N TYR A 111 -6.16 4.31 11.90
CA TYR A 111 -5.51 3.83 13.11
C TYR A 111 -4.09 4.38 13.25
N ALA A 112 -3.28 4.33 12.19
CA ALA A 112 -1.92 4.83 12.23
C ALA A 112 -1.87 6.32 12.63
N LEU A 113 -2.78 7.15 12.09
CA LEU A 113 -2.88 8.57 12.42
C LEU A 113 -3.37 8.83 13.84
N LYS A 114 -4.18 7.93 14.42
CA LYS A 114 -4.53 8.00 15.85
C LYS A 114 -3.31 7.95 16.74
N LEU A 115 -2.26 7.22 16.35
CA LEU A 115 -1.00 7.18 17.10
C LEU A 115 -0.30 8.55 17.15
N TYR A 116 -0.56 9.43 16.19
CA TYR A 116 0.00 10.78 16.11
C TYR A 116 -0.94 11.86 16.69
N GLN A 117 -2.12 11.50 17.23
CA GLN A 117 -3.10 12.49 17.74
C GLN A 117 -2.59 13.33 18.92
N ASN A 118 -1.60 12.82 19.65
CA ASN A 118 -0.98 13.56 20.76
C ASN A 118 0.18 14.45 20.31
N ILE A 119 0.49 14.47 19.01
CA ILE A 119 1.47 15.39 18.44
C ILE A 119 0.69 16.61 17.96
N ASP A 120 0.94 17.74 18.61
CA ASP A 120 0.45 19.03 18.12
C ASP A 120 1.23 19.40 16.85
N ILE A 121 0.56 19.25 15.70
CA ILE A 121 1.09 19.65 14.39
C ILE A 121 0.66 21.08 14.01
N GLY A 122 -0.02 21.80 14.91
CA GLY A 122 -0.61 23.11 14.64
C GLY A 122 -1.82 23.05 13.72
N GLU A 123 -2.45 24.20 13.49
CA GLU A 123 -3.70 24.27 12.69
C GLU A 123 -3.47 24.01 11.20
N THR A 124 -2.26 24.28 10.72
CA THR A 124 -1.82 24.13 9.32
C THR A 124 -0.98 22.88 9.10
N GLY A 125 -0.79 22.06 10.14
CA GLY A 125 0.02 20.85 10.10
C GLY A 125 -0.43 19.86 9.05
N ILE A 126 0.56 19.24 8.39
CA ILE A 126 0.33 18.26 7.32
C ILE A 126 1.22 17.05 7.57
N ILE A 127 0.64 15.85 7.45
CA ILE A 127 1.39 14.61 7.40
C ILE A 127 1.34 14.07 5.97
N HIS A 128 2.50 13.87 5.36
CA HIS A 128 2.63 13.30 4.03
C HIS A 128 3.13 11.86 4.12
N LEU A 129 2.46 10.95 3.40
CA LEU A 129 2.99 9.62 3.12
C LEU A 129 3.59 9.63 1.71
N LEU A 130 4.90 9.36 1.64
CA LEU A 130 5.66 9.38 0.39
C LEU A 130 6.17 7.97 0.07
N LYS A 131 6.22 7.63 -1.21
CA LYS A 131 7.07 6.54 -1.71
C LYS A 131 8.55 6.94 -1.60
N SER A 132 9.44 5.95 -1.64
CA SER A 132 10.89 6.18 -1.59
C SER A 132 11.43 7.04 -2.75
N ASN A 133 10.71 7.14 -3.86
CA ASN A 133 11.04 8.03 -4.98
C ASN A 133 10.51 9.47 -4.80
N GLY A 134 10.00 9.82 -3.60
CA GLY A 134 9.44 11.13 -3.31
C GLY A 134 8.01 11.34 -3.81
N GLN A 135 7.41 10.36 -4.50
CA GLN A 135 6.04 10.47 -4.96
C GLN A 135 5.07 10.44 -3.76
N GLU A 136 4.22 11.45 -3.66
CA GLU A 136 3.19 11.51 -2.63
C GLU A 136 2.07 10.49 -2.89
N LEU A 137 1.67 9.80 -1.83
CA LEU A 137 0.58 8.83 -1.79
C LEU A 137 -0.65 9.41 -1.12
N VAL A 138 -0.43 10.00 0.06
CA VAL A 138 -1.48 10.51 0.91
C VAL A 138 -1.01 11.79 1.58
N GLN A 139 -1.90 12.78 1.59
CA GLN A 139 -1.80 13.95 2.43
C GLN A 139 -2.85 13.88 3.54
N VAL A 140 -2.46 14.20 4.77
CA VAL A 140 -3.37 14.28 5.91
C VAL A 140 -3.30 15.67 6.51
N ARG A 141 -4.46 16.31 6.65
CA ARG A 141 -4.62 17.64 7.23
C ARG A 141 -5.66 17.61 8.34
N ARG A 142 -5.73 18.68 9.13
CA ARG A 142 -6.82 18.91 10.08
C ARG A 142 -8.16 19.03 9.32
N GLY A 143 -8.89 17.92 9.18
CA GLY A 143 -10.14 17.84 8.42
C GLY A 143 -10.30 16.61 7.54
N GLY A 144 -9.23 15.85 7.27
CA GLY A 144 -9.34 14.59 6.53
C GLY A 144 -8.09 14.17 5.76
N ILE A 145 -8.31 13.20 4.87
CA ILE A 145 -7.31 12.63 3.96
C ILE A 145 -7.55 13.13 2.54
N GLU A 146 -6.48 13.47 1.85
CA GLU A 146 -6.45 13.68 0.42
C GLU A 146 -5.57 12.61 -0.24
N ILE A 147 -6.14 11.86 -1.18
CA ILE A 147 -5.39 10.82 -1.91
C ILE A 147 -4.80 11.43 -3.17
N MET A 148 -3.48 11.41 -3.26
CA MET A 148 -2.77 11.85 -4.45
C MET A 148 -2.78 10.72 -5.49
N ASN A 149 -3.72 10.78 -6.44
CA ASN A 149 -3.75 9.81 -7.52
C ASN A 149 -2.52 10.00 -8.44
N PRO A 150 -1.58 9.04 -8.56
CA PRO A 150 -0.40 9.18 -9.42
C PRO A 150 -0.71 9.61 -10.86
N ASN A 151 -1.92 9.29 -11.35
CA ASN A 151 -2.37 9.62 -12.68
C ASN A 151 -2.90 11.04 -12.83
N TRP A 152 -3.01 11.88 -11.80
CA TRP A 152 -3.38 13.29 -12.00
C TRP A 152 -2.33 14.00 -12.85
N MET A 153 -1.06 13.60 -12.78
CA MET A 153 0.00 14.16 -13.64
C MET A 153 -0.13 13.67 -15.09
N LYS A 154 -0.59 12.43 -15.31
CA LYS A 154 -0.88 11.91 -16.65
C LYS A 154 -2.14 12.53 -17.24
N LEU A 155 -3.21 12.67 -16.45
CA LEU A 155 -4.43 13.39 -16.81
C LEU A 155 -4.17 14.88 -17.03
N ALA A 156 -3.29 15.52 -16.25
CA ALA A 156 -2.90 16.92 -16.44
C ALA A 156 -1.98 17.11 -17.66
N LEU A 157 -1.17 16.12 -18.03
CA LEU A 157 -0.37 16.12 -19.26
C LEU A 157 -1.22 15.82 -20.50
N ASP A 158 -2.20 14.91 -20.39
CA ASP A 158 -3.16 14.59 -21.45
C ASP A 158 -4.20 15.73 -21.63
N ALA A 159 -4.62 16.38 -20.53
CA ALA A 159 -5.47 17.57 -20.55
C ALA A 159 -4.71 18.83 -21.01
N LYS A 160 -3.37 18.85 -20.91
CA LYS A 160 -2.54 19.95 -21.47
C LYS A 160 -2.59 20.05 -22.99
N HIS A 161 -3.19 19.09 -23.70
CA HIS A 161 -3.51 19.23 -25.13
C HIS A 161 -4.87 19.89 -25.39
N LEU A 162 -5.63 20.26 -24.35
CA LEU A 162 -6.93 20.90 -24.44
C LEU A 162 -7.00 22.04 -23.40
N SER A 163 -6.72 23.25 -23.88
CA SER A 163 -6.82 24.55 -23.20
C SER A 163 -5.52 25.10 -22.58
N ASP A 164 -4.97 26.09 -23.28
CA ASP A 164 -4.18 27.18 -22.72
C ASP A 164 -5.06 27.94 -21.70
N ASP A 165 -4.92 27.63 -20.41
CA ASP A 165 -4.94 28.60 -19.30
C ASP A 165 -4.87 27.91 -17.92
N ASN A 166 -3.90 28.36 -17.11
CA ASN A 166 -3.88 28.40 -15.64
C ASN A 166 -3.94 27.08 -14.82
N TRP A 167 -2.80 26.67 -14.25
CA TRP A 167 -2.42 26.89 -12.84
C TRP A 167 -1.09 26.18 -12.50
N VAL A 168 -0.30 26.84 -11.65
CA VAL A 168 1.03 26.46 -11.15
C VAL A 168 0.89 26.15 -9.65
N GLY A 169 1.43 25.03 -9.18
CA GLY A 169 1.51 24.74 -7.75
C GLY A 169 2.81 25.27 -7.14
N GLU A 170 2.71 26.27 -6.27
CA GLU A 170 3.79 26.85 -5.47
C GLU A 170 3.82 26.22 -4.07
N ILE A 171 5.01 25.99 -3.51
CA ILE A 171 5.22 25.59 -2.11
C ILE A 171 5.41 26.86 -1.28
N LYS A 172 4.57 27.09 -0.26
CA LYS A 172 4.82 28.10 0.78
C LYS A 172 4.68 27.50 2.16
N ILE A 173 5.73 27.67 2.95
CA ILE A 173 5.76 27.46 4.40
C ILE A 173 5.71 28.85 5.01
N HIS A 174 4.77 29.09 5.93
CA HIS A 174 4.77 30.27 6.80
C HIS A 174 5.00 29.79 8.23
N GLU A 175 6.08 30.28 8.82
CA GLU A 175 6.25 30.37 10.28
C GLU A 175 5.45 31.56 10.82
#